data_AF-A0A8C9MKG5-F1
#
_entry.id   AF-A0A8C9MKG5-F1
#
_cell.length_a   1.000
_cell.length_b   1.000
_cell.length_c   1.000
_cell.angle_alpha   90.00
_cell.angle_beta   90.00
_cell.angle_gamma   90.00
#
_symmetry.space_group_name_H-M   'P 1'
#
loop_
_entity.id
_entity.type
_entity.pdbx_description
1 polymer ?
#
loop_
_entity_poly.entity_id
_entity_poly.type
_entity_poly.pdbx_seq_one_letter_code
_entity_poly.pdbx_strand_id
1 'polypeptide(L)'
;MELYGYPLKAKFNQPRPPPPKVLSATNVAAGYKSRIPYHPESFSMPWMPNSYYKAATLNPTLSPLTESFPGLPPTKIVPFISERPNGVFTRHTLDDWHRSNMTNYKESETTRHNAERLRADLTRTIKDVYQQAKRTQGESTKNLGERINDIEYWKSELCIELDAMIRETNSLMDMQKRLERALADTEGPFQVAHKCLLNREKRMGIDLVNDDVEKQLVTVSRQHPSYDKARSA
;
A
#
# COMPACT_ATOMS: atom_id res chain seq x y z
N MET A 1 32.35 70.65 1.28
CA MET A 1 33.18 69.44 1.14
C MET A 1 32.30 68.27 1.55
N GLU A 2 32.04 67.39 0.59
CA GLU A 2 31.06 66.30 0.62
C GLU A 2 31.39 65.19 1.63
N LEU A 3 30.41 64.37 1.99
CA LEU A 3 30.41 62.94 1.65
C LEU A 3 29.05 62.29 1.98
N TYR A 4 28.34 61.90 0.92
CA TYR A 4 27.12 61.11 0.90
C TYR A 4 27.42 59.63 1.26
N GLY A 5 26.68 59.06 2.21
CA GLY A 5 26.70 57.62 2.49
C GLY A 5 25.46 56.92 1.92
N TYR A 6 25.61 56.23 0.79
CA TYR A 6 24.58 55.34 0.24
C TYR A 6 24.73 53.93 0.82
N PRO A 7 23.66 53.22 1.21
CA PRO A 7 23.75 51.83 1.63
C PRO A 7 23.90 50.90 0.41
N LEU A 8 24.99 50.14 0.39
CA LEU A 8 25.26 49.06 -0.57
C LEU A 8 24.17 47.99 -0.50
N LYS A 9 23.52 47.69 -1.63
CA LYS A 9 22.63 46.53 -1.80
C LYS A 9 23.46 45.25 -1.79
N ALA A 10 23.32 44.44 -0.74
CA ALA A 10 23.87 43.08 -0.71
C ALA A 10 23.23 42.23 -1.82
N LYS A 11 24.05 41.66 -2.71
CA LYS A 11 23.59 40.69 -3.72
C LYS A 11 23.46 39.32 -3.05
N PHE A 12 22.24 38.89 -2.79
CA PHE A 12 21.97 37.53 -2.35
C PHE A 12 21.97 36.61 -3.59
N ASN A 13 23.02 35.81 -3.76
CA ASN A 13 23.07 34.78 -4.79
C ASN A 13 22.18 33.62 -4.35
N GLN A 14 21.01 33.46 -4.95
CA GLN A 14 20.22 32.23 -4.80
C GLN A 14 20.93 31.07 -5.53
N PRO A 15 21.02 29.88 -4.93
CA PRO A 15 21.46 28.69 -5.64
C PRO A 15 20.47 28.35 -6.75
N ARG A 16 21.00 28.02 -7.93
CA ARG A 16 20.21 27.64 -9.12
C ARG A 16 19.40 26.37 -8.81
N PRO A 17 18.08 26.34 -9.10
CA PRO A 17 17.29 25.12 -8.94
C PRO A 17 17.78 24.03 -9.90
N PRO A 18 17.77 22.75 -9.50
CA PRO A 18 18.15 21.65 -10.37
C PRO A 18 17.17 21.53 -11.55
N PRO A 19 17.63 21.11 -12.73
CA PRO A 19 16.77 20.98 -13.90
C PRO A 19 15.69 19.91 -13.66
N PRO A 20 14.47 20.08 -14.22
CA PRO A 20 13.41 19.10 -14.09
C PRO A 20 13.86 17.78 -14.73
N LYS A 21 13.76 16.68 -13.99
CA LYS A 21 13.96 15.33 -14.53
C LYS A 21 12.78 14.99 -15.43
N VAL A 22 12.91 15.31 -16.71
CA VAL A 22 11.98 14.84 -17.73
C VAL A 22 12.20 13.34 -17.89
N LEU A 23 11.25 12.54 -17.40
CA LEU A 23 11.27 11.09 -17.63
C LEU A 23 10.96 10.84 -19.11
N SER A 24 11.84 10.11 -19.79
CA SER A 24 11.66 9.72 -21.19
C SER A 24 10.44 8.82 -21.32
N ALA A 25 9.50 9.20 -22.19
CA ALA A 25 8.35 8.37 -22.54
C ALA A 25 8.84 7.07 -23.22
N THR A 26 8.93 5.98 -22.46
CA THR A 26 9.07 4.64 -23.04
C THR A 26 7.74 4.21 -23.64
N ASN A 27 7.69 4.19 -24.97
CA ASN A 27 6.68 3.46 -25.73
C ASN A 27 6.77 1.97 -25.37
N VAL A 28 5.88 1.47 -24.51
CA VAL A 28 5.74 0.03 -24.25
C VAL A 28 4.70 -0.54 -25.20
N ALA A 29 5.05 -0.59 -26.48
CA ALA A 29 4.39 -1.42 -27.48
C ALA A 29 5.26 -2.65 -27.73
N ALA A 30 5.19 -3.67 -26.85
CA ALA A 30 5.66 -5.01 -27.17
C ALA A 30 5.17 -6.06 -26.14
N GLY A 31 4.28 -6.92 -26.61
CA GLY A 31 4.42 -8.36 -26.42
C GLY A 31 3.97 -8.94 -25.08
N TYR A 32 2.66 -9.08 -24.90
CA TYR A 32 2.05 -10.08 -24.03
C TYR A 32 2.37 -11.50 -24.55
N LYS A 33 3.63 -11.94 -24.49
CA LYS A 33 3.96 -13.35 -24.67
C LYS A 33 3.82 -14.04 -23.32
N SER A 34 2.57 -14.41 -23.07
CA SER A 34 2.12 -15.39 -22.10
C SER A 34 3.00 -16.64 -22.14
N ARG A 35 3.87 -16.83 -21.14
CA ARG A 35 4.28 -18.15 -20.70
C ARG A 35 3.70 -18.36 -19.32
N ILE A 36 2.56 -19.04 -19.29
CA ILE A 36 1.95 -19.59 -18.09
C ILE A 36 2.64 -20.93 -17.83
N PRO A 37 3.42 -21.10 -16.74
CA PRO A 37 3.60 -22.42 -16.17
C PRO A 37 2.24 -22.83 -15.60
N TYR A 38 1.69 -23.93 -16.10
CA TYR A 38 0.45 -24.48 -15.59
C TYR A 38 0.69 -24.92 -14.14
N HIS A 39 0.21 -24.14 -13.18
CA HIS A 39 0.12 -24.53 -11.77
C HIS A 39 -1.31 -24.23 -11.32
N PRO A 40 -2.04 -25.22 -10.78
CA PRO A 40 -3.37 -24.97 -10.27
C PRO A 40 -3.23 -24.18 -8.96
N GLU A 41 -4.21 -23.30 -8.71
CA GLU A 41 -4.53 -22.65 -7.42
C GLU A 41 -4.15 -21.17 -7.23
N SER A 42 -5.23 -20.37 -7.23
CA SER A 42 -5.53 -19.22 -6.37
C SER A 42 -4.78 -17.89 -6.60
N PHE A 43 -5.45 -16.98 -7.32
CA PHE A 43 -5.15 -15.55 -7.40
C PHE A 43 -5.22 -14.87 -6.02
N SER A 44 -4.08 -14.39 -5.52
CA SER A 44 -4.01 -13.42 -4.41
C SER A 44 -2.96 -12.37 -4.74
N MET A 45 -3.41 -11.16 -5.12
CA MET A 45 -2.53 -9.99 -5.28
C MET A 45 -2.12 -9.44 -3.90
N PRO A 46 -0.95 -8.76 -3.77
CA PRO A 46 -0.34 -8.42 -2.48
C PRO A 46 -1.13 -7.43 -1.61
N TRP A 47 -2.11 -6.74 -2.19
CA TRP A 47 -2.89 -5.67 -1.56
C TRP A 47 -4.33 -6.09 -1.20
N MET A 48 -4.70 -7.35 -1.42
CA MET A 48 -6.03 -7.88 -1.09
C MET A 48 -5.99 -8.66 0.24
N PRO A 49 -6.77 -8.28 1.27
CA PRO A 49 -6.80 -8.98 2.54
C PRO A 49 -7.76 -10.18 2.51
N ASN A 50 -7.59 -11.11 1.56
CA ASN A 50 -8.42 -12.33 1.51
C ASN A 50 -7.79 -13.50 2.29
N SER A 51 -6.48 -13.46 2.52
CA SER A 51 -5.74 -14.47 3.29
C SER A 51 -5.88 -14.29 4.81
N TYR A 52 -6.23 -13.11 5.31
CA TYR A 52 -6.31 -12.84 6.75
C TYR A 52 -7.53 -13.48 7.43
N TYR A 53 -8.67 -13.56 6.73
CA TYR A 53 -9.88 -14.21 7.27
C TYR A 53 -9.86 -15.75 7.14
N LYS A 54 -9.12 -16.31 6.18
CA LYS A 54 -8.99 -17.77 6.00
C LYS A 54 -8.22 -18.46 7.12
N ALA A 55 -7.34 -17.74 7.83
CA ALA A 55 -6.62 -18.30 8.98
C ALA A 55 -7.52 -18.51 10.21
N ALA A 56 -8.66 -17.80 10.30
CA ALA A 56 -9.60 -17.95 11.41
C ALA A 56 -10.46 -19.24 11.34
N THR A 57 -10.42 -19.98 10.22
CA THR A 57 -11.12 -21.28 10.09
C THR A 57 -10.24 -22.48 10.42
N LEU A 58 -8.95 -22.27 10.72
CA LEU A 58 -8.11 -23.32 11.25
C LEU A 58 -8.32 -23.37 12.76
N ASN A 59 -9.33 -24.15 13.18
CA ASN A 59 -9.31 -24.71 14.53
C ASN A 59 -7.96 -25.42 14.67
N PRO A 60 -7.04 -25.00 15.56
CA PRO A 60 -5.88 -25.82 15.85
C PRO A 60 -6.45 -27.09 16.47
N THR A 61 -6.57 -28.15 15.66
CA THR A 61 -6.74 -29.49 16.20
C THR A 61 -5.49 -29.72 17.01
N LEU A 62 -5.60 -29.52 18.33
CA LEU A 62 -4.62 -30.02 19.26
C LEU A 62 -4.50 -31.49 18.91
N SER A 63 -3.40 -31.88 18.26
CA SER A 63 -3.07 -33.28 18.07
C SER A 63 -3.21 -33.92 19.45
N PRO A 64 -4.02 -34.98 19.62
CA PRO A 64 -4.08 -35.65 20.91
C PRO A 64 -2.64 -35.93 21.34
N LEU A 65 -2.20 -35.33 22.45
CA LEU A 65 -0.91 -35.61 23.07
C LEU A 65 -0.81 -37.08 23.53
N THR A 66 -1.86 -37.85 23.30
CA THR A 66 -1.88 -39.30 23.32
C THR A 66 -1.18 -39.80 22.06
N GLU A 67 0.17 -39.79 22.05
CA GLU A 67 0.83 -40.93 21.42
C GLU A 67 0.17 -42.18 21.99
N SER A 68 -0.29 -43.05 21.09
CA SER A 68 -0.85 -44.35 21.43
C SER A 68 0.15 -45.09 22.31
N PHE A 69 0.04 -44.94 23.63
CA PHE A 69 0.59 -45.90 24.56
C PHE A 69 0.06 -47.25 24.09
N PRO A 70 0.91 -48.25 23.80
CA PRO A 70 0.43 -49.61 23.66
C PRO A 70 -0.39 -49.87 24.90
N GLY A 71 -1.71 -50.03 24.72
CA GLY A 71 -2.64 -50.07 25.83
C GLY A 71 -2.10 -51.02 26.88
N LEU A 72 -2.00 -50.56 28.13
CA LEU A 72 -1.76 -51.45 29.27
C LEU A 72 -2.68 -52.65 29.05
N PRO A 73 -2.14 -53.88 28.98
CA PRO A 73 -2.96 -55.03 28.66
C PRO A 73 -4.12 -55.06 29.66
N PRO A 74 -5.36 -55.29 29.21
CA PRO A 74 -6.52 -55.27 30.09
C PRO A 74 -6.22 -56.19 31.27
N THR A 75 -6.25 -55.63 32.49
CA THR A 75 -6.11 -56.40 33.72
C THR A 75 -7.13 -57.52 33.64
N LYS A 76 -6.65 -58.75 33.42
CA LYS A 76 -7.50 -59.94 33.36
C LYS A 76 -8.07 -60.15 34.76
N ILE A 77 -9.21 -59.53 35.06
CA ILE A 77 -10.00 -59.83 36.25
C ILE A 77 -10.58 -61.23 35.99
N VAL A 78 -9.86 -62.25 36.43
CA VAL A 78 -10.33 -63.63 36.44
C VAL A 78 -11.48 -63.73 37.45
N PRO A 79 -12.63 -64.33 37.09
CA PRO A 79 -13.73 -64.53 38.04
C PRO A 79 -13.24 -65.38 39.20
N PHE A 80 -13.47 -64.93 40.44
CA PHE A 80 -13.24 -65.73 41.63
C PHE A 80 -14.31 -66.82 41.72
N ILE A 81 -14.00 -68.02 41.22
CA ILE A 81 -14.83 -69.20 41.42
C ILE A 81 -14.43 -69.83 42.76
N SER A 82 -15.34 -69.75 43.73
CA SER A 82 -15.19 -70.34 45.06
C SER A 82 -15.79 -71.74 45.10
N GLU A 83 -15.00 -72.74 44.71
CA GLU A 83 -15.31 -74.16 44.94
C GLU A 83 -14.05 -74.79 45.58
N ARG A 84 -14.07 -74.98 46.91
CA ARG A 84 -12.95 -75.56 47.67
C ARG A 84 -13.14 -77.07 47.85
N PRO A 85 -12.09 -77.86 47.62
CA PRO A 85 -11.80 -79.01 48.45
C PRO A 85 -10.50 -78.80 49.25
N ASN A 86 -10.47 -79.43 50.42
CA ASN A 86 -9.47 -79.28 51.47
C ASN A 86 -8.04 -79.62 51.03
N GLY A 87 -7.13 -78.66 51.17
CA GLY A 87 -5.69 -78.82 50.97
C GLY A 87 -5.03 -77.46 50.76
N VAL A 88 -3.99 -77.13 51.52
CA VAL A 88 -3.24 -75.87 51.36
C VAL A 88 -2.44 -75.96 50.06
N PHE A 89 -3.06 -75.57 48.94
CA PHE A 89 -2.38 -75.46 47.65
C PHE A 89 -2.02 -74.00 47.40
N THR A 90 -0.75 -73.65 47.60
CA THR A 90 -0.21 -72.36 47.14
C THR A 90 -0.27 -72.37 45.62
N ARG A 91 -1.20 -71.58 45.03
CA ARG A 91 -1.45 -71.53 43.57
C ARG A 91 -0.25 -71.03 42.75
N HIS A 92 0.69 -70.37 43.41
CA HIS A 92 1.91 -69.83 42.82
C HIS A 92 3.09 -70.20 43.72
N THR A 93 4.22 -70.55 43.11
CA THR A 93 5.46 -70.80 43.83
C THR A 93 6.12 -69.49 44.26
N LEU A 94 7.00 -69.53 45.26
CA LEU A 94 7.79 -68.35 45.65
C LEU A 94 8.60 -67.78 44.46
N ASP A 95 9.09 -68.66 43.59
CA ASP A 95 9.80 -68.26 42.38
C ASP A 95 8.90 -67.52 41.39
N ASP A 96 7.62 -67.90 41.28
CA ASP A 96 6.64 -67.17 40.44
C ASP A 96 6.38 -65.76 41.00
N TRP A 97 6.30 -65.64 42.33
CA TRP A 97 6.17 -64.34 43.00
C TRP A 97 7.42 -63.47 42.79
N HIS A 98 8.62 -64.04 42.94
CA HIS A 98 9.87 -63.33 42.68
C HIS A 98 10.00 -62.89 41.21
N ARG A 99 9.67 -63.77 40.25
CA ARG A 99 9.66 -63.43 38.81
C ARG A 99 8.66 -62.31 38.50
N SER A 100 7.46 -62.37 39.08
CA SER A 100 6.43 -61.33 38.92
C SER A 100 6.90 -59.99 39.46
N ASN A 101 7.42 -59.94 40.70
CA ASN A 101 7.94 -58.71 41.27
C ASN A 101 9.13 -58.14 40.51
N MET A 102 10.04 -58.99 40.03
CA MET A 102 11.17 -58.54 39.23
C MET A 102 10.71 -57.94 37.90
N THR A 103 9.67 -58.50 37.29
CA THR A 103 9.05 -57.97 36.06
C THR A 103 8.40 -56.62 36.34
N ASN A 104 7.58 -56.53 37.40
CA ASN A 104 6.92 -55.28 37.81
C ASN A 104 7.93 -54.17 38.12
N TYR A 105 9.05 -54.51 38.77
CA TYR A 105 10.11 -53.55 39.07
C TYR A 105 10.75 -53.00 37.78
N LYS A 106 11.10 -53.87 36.83
CA LYS A 106 11.66 -53.45 35.54
C LYS A 106 10.69 -52.59 34.73
N GLU A 107 9.41 -52.96 34.72
CA GLU A 107 8.38 -52.19 34.03
C GLU A 107 8.16 -50.81 34.67
N SER A 108 8.14 -50.75 36.01
CA SER A 108 8.04 -49.50 36.76
C SER A 108 9.22 -48.57 36.48
N GLU A 109 10.45 -49.09 36.50
CA GLU A 109 11.65 -48.31 36.20
C GLU A 109 11.67 -47.81 34.74
N THR A 110 11.26 -48.65 33.79
CA THR A 110 11.13 -48.25 32.39
C THR A 110 10.08 -47.15 32.23
N THR A 111 8.93 -47.29 32.89
CA THR A 111 7.85 -46.30 32.87
C THR A 111 8.31 -44.97 33.48
N ARG A 112 9.01 -45.01 34.61
CA ARG A 112 9.57 -43.84 35.27
C ARG A 112 10.56 -43.11 34.35
N HIS A 113 11.50 -43.85 33.76
CA HIS A 113 12.48 -43.29 32.82
C HIS A 113 11.83 -42.63 31.60
N ASN A 114 10.83 -43.29 31.00
CA ASN A 114 10.08 -42.75 29.87
C ASN A 114 9.33 -41.47 30.25
N ALA A 115 8.70 -41.43 31.43
CA ALA A 115 8.00 -40.25 31.92
C ALA A 115 8.95 -39.07 32.20
N GLU A 116 10.15 -39.34 32.74
CA GLU A 116 11.19 -38.32 32.94
C GLU A 116 11.65 -37.72 31.61
N ARG A 117 11.94 -38.57 30.62
CA ARG A 117 12.31 -38.12 29.28
C ARG A 117 11.20 -37.30 28.62
N LEU A 118 9.95 -37.77 28.70
CA LEU A 118 8.80 -37.04 28.14
C LEU A 118 8.64 -35.64 28.76
N ARG A 119 8.83 -35.51 30.08
CA ARG A 119 8.79 -34.19 30.75
C ARG A 119 9.91 -33.27 30.28
N ALA A 120 11.12 -33.81 30.07
CA ALA A 120 12.25 -33.04 29.55
C ALA A 120 11.98 -32.56 28.12
N ASP A 121 11.52 -33.45 27.24
CA ASP A 121 11.18 -33.14 25.85
C ASP A 121 10.03 -32.12 25.77
N LEU A 122 9.00 -32.26 26.60
CA LEU A 122 7.89 -31.31 26.71
C LEU A 122 8.39 -29.93 27.14
N THR A 123 9.22 -29.86 28.18
CA THR A 123 9.75 -28.59 28.69
C THR A 123 10.57 -27.85 27.62
N ARG A 124 11.40 -28.59 26.87
CA ARG A 124 12.13 -28.05 25.73
C ARG A 124 11.18 -27.54 24.65
N THR A 125 10.20 -28.35 24.26
CA THR A 125 9.25 -27.99 23.21
C THR A 125 8.45 -26.73 23.57
N ILE A 126 7.98 -26.61 24.82
CA ILE A 126 7.29 -25.41 25.31
C ILE A 126 8.17 -24.17 25.15
N LYS A 127 9.45 -24.27 25.52
CA LYS A 127 10.40 -23.16 25.41
C LYS A 127 10.61 -22.77 23.94
N ASP A 128 10.78 -23.75 23.06
CA ASP A 128 11.04 -23.52 21.63
C ASP A 128 9.82 -22.87 20.97
N VAL A 129 8.61 -23.36 21.24
CA VAL A 129 7.35 -22.78 20.74
C VAL A 129 7.15 -21.36 21.28
N TYR A 130 7.40 -21.13 22.57
CA TYR A 130 7.30 -19.79 23.15
C TYR A 130 8.27 -18.80 22.50
N GLN A 131 9.53 -19.21 22.30
CA GLN A 131 10.52 -18.37 21.63
C GLN A 131 10.12 -18.07 20.18
N GLN A 132 9.62 -19.07 19.45
CA GLN A 132 9.14 -18.88 18.09
C GLN A 132 7.96 -17.90 18.04
N ALA A 133 6.95 -18.10 18.90
CA ALA A 133 5.79 -17.21 18.98
C ALA A 133 6.20 -15.77 19.29
N LYS A 134 7.12 -15.58 20.24
CA LYS A 134 7.64 -14.25 20.60
C LYS A 134 8.36 -13.58 19.42
N ARG A 135 9.19 -14.33 18.68
CA ARG A 135 9.88 -13.81 17.48
C ARG A 135 8.90 -13.41 16.40
N THR A 136 7.97 -14.29 16.05
CA THR A 136 6.95 -14.04 15.04
C THR A 136 6.06 -12.84 15.41
N GLN A 137 5.68 -12.70 16.68
CA GLN A 137 4.94 -11.54 17.14
C GLN A 137 5.76 -10.25 17.01
N GLY A 138 7.03 -10.26 17.45
CA GLY A 138 7.91 -9.10 17.34
C GLY A 138 8.15 -8.65 15.90
N GLU A 139 8.37 -9.60 14.99
CA GLU A 139 8.51 -9.35 13.56
C GLU A 139 7.22 -8.78 12.95
N SER A 140 6.07 -9.36 13.30
CA SER A 140 4.77 -8.87 12.83
C SER A 140 4.49 -7.44 13.32
N THR A 141 4.74 -7.15 14.59
CA THR A 141 4.59 -5.80 15.15
C THR A 141 5.52 -4.80 14.46
N LYS A 142 6.78 -5.18 14.20
CA LYS A 142 7.73 -4.33 13.48
C LYS A 142 7.25 -4.04 12.06
N ASN A 143 6.86 -5.08 11.31
CA ASN A 143 6.38 -4.93 9.94
C ASN A 143 5.13 -4.05 9.86
N LEU A 144 4.20 -4.21 10.80
CA LEU A 144 3.02 -3.35 10.89
C LEU A 144 3.42 -1.88 11.17
N GLY A 145 4.37 -1.65 12.07
CA GLY A 145 4.89 -0.31 12.33
C GLY A 145 5.53 0.33 11.10
N GLU A 146 6.38 -0.40 10.37
CA GLU A 146 6.97 0.05 9.10
C GLU A 146 5.88 0.42 8.08
N ARG A 147 4.87 -0.44 7.91
CA ARG A 147 3.76 -0.17 7.00
C ARG A 147 2.91 1.04 7.38
N ILE A 148 2.69 1.27 8.67
CA ILE A 148 1.97 2.46 9.14
C ILE A 148 2.75 3.71 8.74
N ASN A 149 4.06 3.73 9.00
CA ASN A 149 4.91 4.87 8.63
C ASN A 149 4.91 5.12 7.12
N ASP A 150 4.98 4.05 6.30
CA ASP A 150 4.92 4.18 4.84
C ASP A 150 3.58 4.78 4.38
N ILE A 151 2.46 4.31 4.95
CA ILE A 151 1.12 4.83 4.63
C ILE A 151 1.02 6.30 5.03
N GLU A 152 1.50 6.68 6.21
CA GLU A 152 1.49 8.06 6.68
C GLU A 152 2.35 8.96 5.79
N TYR A 153 3.53 8.48 5.39
CA TYR A 153 4.41 9.17 4.46
C TYR A 153 3.71 9.43 3.12
N TRP A 154 3.18 8.39 2.47
CA TRP A 154 2.50 8.56 1.18
C TRP A 154 1.23 9.41 1.28
N LYS A 155 0.49 9.31 2.38
CA LYS A 155 -0.63 10.20 2.65
C LYS A 155 -0.18 11.66 2.70
N SER A 156 0.92 11.95 3.40
CA SER A 156 1.45 13.31 3.50
C SER A 156 1.90 13.85 2.14
N GLU A 157 2.56 13.02 1.32
CA GLU A 157 3.00 13.39 -0.02
C GLU A 157 1.81 13.70 -0.93
N LEU A 158 0.75 12.87 -0.88
CA LEU A 158 -0.48 13.11 -1.63
C LEU A 158 -1.19 14.40 -1.20
N CYS A 159 -1.19 14.73 0.09
CA CYS A 159 -1.76 15.99 0.59
C CYS A 159 -0.96 17.19 0.07
N ILE A 160 0.37 17.11 0.07
CA ILE A 160 1.24 18.17 -0.45
C ILE A 160 0.97 18.41 -1.94
N GLU A 161 0.89 17.33 -2.72
CA GLU A 161 0.64 17.42 -4.16
C GLU A 161 -0.77 17.94 -4.46
N LEU A 162 -1.78 17.50 -3.70
CA LEU A 162 -3.14 18.02 -3.81
C LEU A 162 -3.18 19.54 -3.57
N ASP A 163 -2.51 20.02 -2.52
CA ASP A 163 -2.44 21.45 -2.23
C ASP A 163 -1.72 22.23 -3.34
N ALA A 164 -0.70 21.64 -3.97
CA ALA A 164 -0.01 22.21 -5.11
C ALA A 164 -0.93 22.34 -6.33
N MET A 165 -1.66 21.28 -6.68
CA MET A 165 -2.63 21.29 -7.77
C MET A 165 -3.76 22.29 -7.54
N ILE A 166 -4.25 22.42 -6.30
CA ILE A 166 -5.28 23.41 -5.95
C ILE A 166 -4.75 24.83 -6.18
N ARG A 167 -3.51 25.13 -5.75
CA ARG A 167 -2.87 26.44 -5.98
C ARG A 167 -2.71 26.73 -7.47
N GLU A 168 -2.25 25.75 -8.25
CA GLU A 168 -2.10 25.91 -9.70
C GLU A 168 -3.45 26.14 -10.39
N THR A 169 -4.46 25.35 -10.03
CA THR A 169 -5.83 25.50 -10.56
C THR A 169 -6.37 26.90 -10.29
N ASN A 170 -6.23 27.40 -9.06
CA ASN A 170 -6.64 28.75 -8.70
C ASN A 170 -5.89 29.82 -9.52
N SER A 171 -4.58 29.66 -9.68
CA SER A 171 -3.77 30.57 -10.51
C SER A 171 -4.23 30.57 -11.97
N LEU A 172 -4.53 29.40 -12.54
CA LEU A 172 -5.02 29.28 -13.91
C LEU A 172 -6.42 29.89 -14.08
N MET A 173 -7.33 29.68 -13.11
CA MET A 173 -8.65 30.32 -13.11
C MET A 173 -8.55 31.85 -13.07
N ASP A 174 -7.63 32.39 -12.27
CA ASP A 174 -7.42 33.84 -12.21
C ASP A 174 -6.83 34.38 -13.51
N MET A 175 -5.90 33.66 -14.14
CA MET A 175 -5.40 34.02 -15.47
C MET A 175 -6.49 33.96 -16.53
N GLN A 176 -7.34 32.94 -16.50
CA GLN A 176 -8.49 32.82 -17.40
C GLN A 176 -9.41 34.05 -17.26
N LYS A 177 -9.83 34.39 -16.04
CA LYS A 177 -10.67 35.58 -15.79
C LYS A 177 -10.03 36.87 -16.29
N ARG A 178 -8.72 37.01 -16.12
CA ARG A 178 -7.96 38.17 -16.61
C ARG A 178 -7.96 38.24 -18.15
N LEU A 179 -7.78 37.11 -18.82
CA LEU A 179 -7.81 37.02 -20.28
C LEU A 179 -9.21 37.28 -20.84
N GLU A 180 -10.25 36.73 -20.20
CA GLU A 180 -11.65 36.98 -20.57
C GLU A 180 -12.00 38.47 -20.42
N ARG A 181 -11.56 39.11 -19.34
CA ARG A 181 -11.73 40.57 -19.17
C ARG A 181 -10.96 41.35 -20.22
N ALA A 182 -9.68 41.03 -20.45
CA ALA A 182 -8.88 41.71 -21.45
C ALA A 182 -9.50 41.58 -22.85
N LEU A 183 -10.05 40.41 -23.19
CA LEU A 183 -10.79 40.20 -24.43
C LEU A 183 -12.04 41.08 -24.49
N ALA A 184 -12.85 41.11 -23.42
CA ALA A 184 -14.03 41.97 -23.34
C ALA A 184 -13.68 43.46 -23.48
N ASP A 185 -12.56 43.90 -22.89
CA ASP A 185 -12.07 45.28 -22.99
C ASP A 185 -11.67 45.66 -24.44
N THR A 186 -11.29 44.68 -25.29
CA THR A 186 -10.98 44.94 -26.71
C THR A 186 -12.21 45.10 -27.61
N GLU A 187 -13.39 44.65 -27.18
CA GLU A 187 -14.62 44.68 -27.98
C GLU A 187 -15.10 46.13 -28.22
N GLY A 188 -15.05 47.00 -27.20
CA GLY A 188 -15.46 48.40 -27.32
C GLY A 188 -14.64 49.19 -28.36
N PRO A 189 -13.30 49.22 -28.26
CA PRO A 189 -12.43 49.82 -29.26
C PRO A 189 -12.64 49.25 -30.66
N PHE A 190 -12.85 47.94 -30.80
CA PHE A 190 -13.14 47.29 -32.07
C PHE A 190 -14.44 47.82 -32.70
N GLN A 191 -15.54 47.89 -31.93
CA GLN A 191 -16.83 48.39 -32.42
C GLN A 191 -16.74 49.86 -32.85
N VAL A 192 -16.03 50.69 -32.10
CA VAL A 192 -15.81 52.10 -32.45
C VAL A 192 -15.01 52.20 -33.74
N ALA A 193 -13.88 51.49 -33.84
CA ALA A 193 -13.03 51.51 -35.02
C ALA A 193 -13.79 51.04 -36.27
N HIS A 194 -14.57 49.96 -36.14
CA HIS A 194 -15.41 49.43 -37.22
C HIS A 194 -16.48 50.43 -37.68
N LYS A 195 -17.21 51.05 -36.75
CA LYS A 195 -18.20 52.10 -37.08
C LYS A 195 -17.55 53.31 -37.76
N CYS A 196 -16.36 53.72 -37.32
CA CYS A 196 -15.60 54.79 -37.94
C CYS A 196 -15.20 54.44 -39.38
N LEU A 197 -14.72 53.21 -39.62
CA LEU A 197 -14.39 52.73 -40.97
C LEU A 197 -15.63 52.74 -41.89
N LEU A 198 -16.75 52.17 -41.44
CA LEU A 198 -18.01 52.18 -42.20
C LEU A 198 -18.50 53.59 -42.53
N ASN A 199 -18.32 54.56 -41.63
CA ASN A 199 -18.68 55.95 -41.91
C ASN A 199 -17.73 56.59 -42.94
N ARG A 200 -16.45 56.25 -42.87
CA ARG A 200 -15.41 56.76 -43.78
C ARG A 200 -15.57 56.21 -45.19
N GLU A 201 -16.03 54.97 -45.35
CA GLU A 201 -16.37 54.35 -46.65
C GLU A 201 -17.50 55.07 -47.40
N LYS A 202 -18.36 55.83 -46.69
CA LYS A 202 -19.44 56.62 -47.30
C LYS A 202 -18.98 57.94 -47.92
N ARG A 203 -17.71 58.33 -47.73
CA ARG A 203 -17.16 59.54 -48.36
C ARG A 203 -17.12 59.36 -49.88
N MET A 204 -17.32 60.45 -50.62
CA MET A 204 -17.46 60.41 -52.08
C MET A 204 -16.43 61.29 -52.78
N GLY A 205 -16.05 60.92 -54.00
CA GLY A 205 -15.13 61.71 -54.82
C GLY A 205 -13.74 61.84 -54.17
N ILE A 206 -13.22 63.06 -54.13
CA ILE A 206 -11.88 63.35 -53.59
C ILE A 206 -11.76 63.12 -52.09
N ASP A 207 -12.88 63.07 -51.35
CA ASP A 207 -12.88 62.86 -49.90
C ASP A 207 -12.72 61.39 -49.48
N LEU A 208 -12.82 60.44 -50.42
CA LEU A 208 -12.54 59.03 -50.20
C LEU A 208 -11.03 58.77 -50.19
N VAL A 209 -10.39 59.10 -49.07
CA VAL A 209 -8.94 59.06 -48.90
C VAL A 209 -8.53 58.04 -47.83
N ASN A 210 -7.53 57.22 -48.17
CA ASN A 210 -6.82 56.32 -47.26
C ASN A 210 -5.70 57.09 -46.52
N ASP A 211 -6.10 57.87 -45.51
CA ASP A 211 -5.22 58.68 -44.68
C ASP A 211 -4.65 57.88 -43.49
N ASP A 212 -3.85 58.54 -42.67
CA ASP A 212 -3.22 57.88 -41.51
C ASP A 212 -4.24 57.46 -40.44
N VAL A 213 -5.35 58.19 -40.30
CA VAL A 213 -6.43 57.79 -39.39
C VAL A 213 -7.05 56.47 -39.84
N GLU A 214 -7.33 56.31 -41.13
CA GLU A 214 -7.87 55.07 -41.67
C GLU A 214 -6.94 53.88 -41.46
N LYS A 215 -5.63 54.06 -41.69
CA LYS A 215 -4.62 53.02 -41.42
C LYS A 215 -4.59 52.62 -39.93
N GLN A 216 -4.70 53.58 -39.01
CA GLN A 216 -4.72 53.30 -37.58
C GLN A 216 -6.01 52.57 -37.17
N LEU A 217 -7.17 52.97 -37.72
CA LEU A 217 -8.44 52.28 -37.48
C LEU A 217 -8.39 50.83 -37.95
N VAL A 218 -7.85 50.56 -39.15
CA VAL A 218 -7.64 49.20 -39.65
C VAL A 218 -6.67 48.42 -38.75
N THR A 219 -5.63 49.05 -38.25
CA THR A 219 -4.65 48.42 -37.35
C THR A 219 -5.31 47.98 -36.04
N VAL A 220 -6.10 48.85 -35.41
CA VAL A 220 -6.87 48.53 -34.19
C VAL A 220 -7.86 47.41 -34.48
N SER A 221 -8.60 47.48 -35.59
CA SER A 221 -9.57 46.44 -35.95
C SER A 221 -8.90 45.08 -36.16
N ARG A 222 -7.72 45.01 -36.81
CA ARG A 222 -6.96 43.77 -37.05
C ARG A 222 -6.49 43.06 -35.78
N GLN A 223 -6.35 43.78 -34.67
CA GLN A 223 -5.93 43.18 -33.38
C GLN A 223 -7.06 42.41 -32.70
N HIS A 224 -8.31 42.60 -33.12
CA HIS A 224 -9.46 41.94 -32.54
C HIS A 224 -9.70 40.55 -33.17
N PRO A 225 -9.91 39.48 -32.38
CA PRO A 225 -10.09 38.11 -32.91
C PRO A 225 -11.25 37.93 -33.89
N SER A 226 -12.27 38.80 -33.83
CA SER A 226 -13.44 38.73 -34.72
C SER A 226 -13.27 39.48 -36.05
N TYR A 227 -12.14 40.16 -36.27
CA TYR A 227 -11.91 40.96 -37.48
C TYR A 227 -11.98 40.15 -38.77
N ASP A 228 -11.35 38.97 -38.81
CA ASP A 228 -11.30 38.13 -40.02
C ASP A 228 -12.69 37.55 -40.38
N LYS A 229 -13.55 37.34 -39.38
CA LYS A 229 -14.95 36.95 -39.61
C LYS A 229 -15.77 38.09 -40.21
N ALA A 230 -15.55 39.32 -39.75
CA ALA A 230 -16.26 40.50 -40.24
C ALA A 230 -15.89 40.90 -41.68
N ARG A 231 -14.71 40.49 -42.18
CA ARG A 231 -14.26 40.76 -43.56
C ARG A 231 -14.77 39.74 -44.58
N SER A 232 -15.17 38.55 -44.13
CA SER A 232 -15.56 37.42 -44.98
C SER A 232 -17.09 37.32 -45.19
N ALA A 233 -17.87 38.19 -44.55
CA ALA A 233 -19.32 38.29 -44.66
C ALA A 233 -19.71 39.54 -45.46
#